data_AF-A0A9Q9Z6Y5-F1
#
_entry.id   AF-A0A9Q9Z6Y5-F1
#
_cell.length_a   1.000
_cell.length_b   1.000
_cell.length_c   1.000
_cell.angle_alpha   90.00
_cell.angle_beta   90.00
_cell.angle_gamma   90.00
#
_symmetry.space_group_name_H-M   'P 1'
#
loop_
_entity.id
_entity.type
_entity.pdbx_description
1 polymer ?
#
loop_
_entity_poly.entity_id
_entity_poly.type
_entity_poly.pdbx_seq_one_letter_code
_entity_poly.pdbx_strand_id
1 'polypeptide(L)'
;MADTLRKLVKSSPYGVLQDKLEAWFADTHIELDSTKNKSATTQLATEDEILRLKAELRVAQDQVNLYKRKLNVLDDYEKQVRILRDEISFLTTEKTVLQERLVRSRSPSPLPHRSSSVSPVKGESPTRGQLTSSSRHTRLISRFSDLYTTERLESQSLLHRYIDDLETVQRILFIAVVESFQAAKLAYHQFKTRVRNTLSSTPIGPESLEDALVDYIVRNLDLYIVLISVNDVINVMNLYPHISFPPEVDFVLISSFIREACRIAFAMQTLDPPLDLAFSSDGELYSDVKYRHSFDSEFTAPLVAYHVWPALLCGALWRSRSRSSSPVCSRSGSPCRTFVSSHSQSPCVRGHLNVSRLCFVSYVE
;
A
#
# COMPACT_ATOMS: atom_id res chain seq x y z
N MET A 1 -62.43 -68.28 -26.16
CA MET A 1 -61.36 -68.98 -25.41
C MET A 1 -61.01 -68.28 -24.10
N ALA A 2 -60.70 -66.98 -24.08
CA ALA A 2 -60.39 -66.26 -22.83
C ALA A 2 -61.53 -66.28 -21.80
N ASP A 3 -62.79 -66.16 -22.22
CA ASP A 3 -63.95 -66.19 -21.31
C ASP A 3 -64.30 -67.59 -20.81
N THR A 4 -64.00 -68.62 -21.61
CA THR A 4 -64.15 -70.03 -21.23
C THR A 4 -63.12 -70.43 -20.18
N LEU A 5 -61.87 -69.94 -20.33
CA LEU A 5 -60.81 -70.09 -19.33
C LEU A 5 -61.11 -69.31 -18.05
N ARG A 6 -61.59 -68.06 -18.14
CA ARG A 6 -62.04 -67.29 -16.96
C ARG A 6 -63.17 -68.00 -16.20
N LYS A 7 -64.13 -68.61 -16.89
CA LYS A 7 -65.21 -69.39 -16.25
C LYS A 7 -64.69 -70.66 -15.57
N LEU A 8 -63.75 -71.37 -16.18
CA LEU A 8 -63.15 -72.60 -15.64
C LEU A 8 -62.27 -72.35 -14.41
N VAL A 9 -61.52 -71.26 -14.39
CA VAL A 9 -60.70 -70.88 -13.21
C VAL A 9 -61.59 -70.45 -12.04
N LYS A 10 -62.69 -69.72 -12.32
CA LYS A 10 -63.68 -69.35 -11.30
C LYS A 10 -64.52 -70.51 -10.76
N SER A 11 -64.70 -71.59 -11.53
CA SER A 11 -65.45 -72.79 -11.10
C SER A 11 -64.58 -73.88 -10.44
N SER A 12 -63.28 -73.64 -10.32
CA SER A 12 -62.29 -74.57 -9.77
C SER A 12 -62.09 -74.34 -8.26
N PRO A 13 -61.63 -75.31 -7.44
CA PRO A 13 -61.31 -75.07 -6.02
C PRO A 13 -60.29 -73.95 -5.76
N TYR A 14 -59.69 -73.40 -6.82
CA TYR A 14 -58.78 -72.26 -6.80
C TYR A 14 -59.46 -70.88 -6.92
N GLY A 15 -60.77 -70.79 -7.17
CA GLY A 15 -61.49 -69.50 -7.26
C GLY A 15 -61.39 -68.67 -5.97
N VAL A 16 -61.49 -69.33 -4.81
CA VAL A 16 -61.31 -68.68 -3.49
C VAL A 16 -59.88 -68.17 -3.30
N LEU A 17 -58.87 -68.85 -3.86
CA LEU A 17 -57.49 -68.41 -3.83
C LEU A 17 -57.25 -67.23 -4.77
N GLN A 18 -57.91 -67.22 -5.94
CA GLN A 18 -57.87 -66.10 -6.86
C GLN A 18 -58.52 -64.85 -6.25
N ASP A 19 -59.70 -64.98 -5.65
CA ASP A 19 -60.38 -63.85 -5.00
C ASP A 19 -59.54 -63.28 -3.84
N LYS A 20 -58.88 -64.14 -3.07
CA LYS A 20 -57.93 -63.72 -2.02
C LYS A 20 -56.69 -63.03 -2.57
N LEU A 21 -56.18 -63.49 -3.70
CA LEU A 21 -55.03 -62.88 -4.37
C LEU A 21 -55.41 -61.51 -4.93
N GLU A 22 -56.56 -61.39 -5.58
CA GLU A 22 -57.10 -60.12 -6.10
C GLU A 22 -57.38 -59.13 -4.96
N ALA A 23 -57.96 -59.59 -3.84
CA ALA A 23 -58.15 -58.77 -2.64
C ALA A 23 -56.81 -58.30 -2.04
N TRP A 24 -55.82 -59.18 -1.93
CA TRP A 24 -54.49 -58.81 -1.43
C TRP A 24 -53.78 -57.82 -2.37
N PHE A 25 -53.91 -57.97 -3.69
CA PHE A 25 -53.40 -56.99 -4.64
C PHE A 25 -54.09 -55.63 -4.51
N ALA A 26 -55.40 -55.61 -4.29
CA ALA A 26 -56.13 -54.37 -4.05
C ALA A 26 -55.70 -53.69 -2.74
N ASP A 27 -55.58 -54.46 -1.65
CA ASP A 27 -55.17 -53.96 -0.33
C ASP A 27 -53.74 -53.40 -0.36
N THR A 28 -52.80 -54.13 -0.99
CA THR A 28 -51.41 -53.66 -1.14
C THR A 28 -51.30 -52.41 -2.00
N HIS A 29 -52.14 -52.27 -3.03
CA HIS A 29 -52.19 -51.06 -3.84
C HIS A 29 -52.70 -49.84 -3.04
N ILE A 30 -53.76 -50.03 -2.25
CA ILE A 30 -54.30 -48.99 -1.36
C ILE A 30 -53.26 -48.57 -0.31
N GLU A 31 -52.54 -49.52 0.27
CA GLU A 31 -51.48 -49.23 1.25
C GLU A 31 -50.31 -48.46 0.61
N LEU A 32 -49.91 -48.83 -0.60
CA LEU A 32 -48.88 -48.12 -1.35
C LEU A 32 -49.30 -46.68 -1.66
N ASP A 33 -50.54 -46.46 -2.09
CA ASP A 33 -51.05 -45.11 -2.35
C ASP A 33 -51.18 -44.28 -1.06
N SER A 34 -51.58 -44.91 0.05
CA SER A 34 -51.62 -44.28 1.37
C SER A 34 -50.23 -43.84 1.84
N THR A 35 -49.22 -44.70 1.68
CA THR A 35 -47.83 -44.36 2.05
C THR A 35 -47.24 -43.28 1.15
N LYS A 36 -47.52 -43.32 -0.15
CA LYS A 36 -47.12 -42.29 -1.11
C LYS A 36 -47.74 -40.93 -0.81
N ASN A 37 -49.03 -40.89 -0.46
CA ASN A 37 -49.69 -39.65 -0.08
C ASN A 37 -49.12 -39.10 1.24
N LYS A 38 -48.87 -39.95 2.24
CA LYS A 38 -48.22 -39.54 3.49
C LYS A 38 -46.83 -38.96 3.24
N SER A 39 -45.99 -39.64 2.46
CA SER A 39 -44.65 -39.14 2.15
C SER A 39 -44.67 -37.82 1.38
N ALA A 40 -45.58 -37.67 0.40
CA ALA A 40 -45.76 -36.43 -0.34
C ALA A 40 -46.16 -35.26 0.57
N THR A 41 -47.11 -35.47 1.50
CA THR A 41 -47.51 -34.42 2.44
C THR A 41 -46.40 -34.02 3.41
N THR A 42 -45.62 -34.99 3.89
CA THR A 42 -44.46 -34.70 4.75
C THR A 42 -43.38 -33.94 4.00
N GLN A 43 -43.14 -34.28 2.73
CA GLN A 43 -42.16 -33.60 1.90
C GLN A 43 -42.54 -32.13 1.67
N LEU A 44 -43.80 -31.86 1.31
CA LEU A 44 -44.30 -30.50 1.14
C LEU A 44 -44.18 -29.66 2.42
N ALA A 45 -44.53 -30.23 3.57
CA ALA A 45 -44.39 -29.54 4.85
C ALA A 45 -42.93 -29.17 5.17
N THR A 46 -41.97 -30.05 4.84
CA THR A 46 -40.54 -29.74 5.00
C THR A 46 -40.03 -28.72 3.99
N GLU A 47 -40.56 -28.73 2.76
CA GLU A 47 -40.18 -27.79 1.72
C GLU A 47 -40.63 -26.36 2.07
N ASP A 48 -41.87 -26.21 2.55
CA ASP A 48 -42.40 -24.94 3.03
C ASP A 48 -41.57 -24.36 4.19
N GLU A 49 -41.14 -25.21 5.13
CA GLU A 49 -40.28 -24.78 6.23
C GLU A 49 -38.90 -24.33 5.74
N ILE A 50 -38.31 -25.03 4.78
CA ILE A 50 -37.04 -24.61 4.16
C ILE A 50 -37.19 -23.26 3.46
N LEU A 51 -38.30 -23.03 2.76
CA LEU A 51 -38.58 -21.76 2.10
C LEU A 51 -38.72 -20.62 3.12
N ARG A 52 -39.44 -20.86 4.23
CA ARG A 52 -39.58 -19.90 5.33
C ARG A 52 -38.23 -19.56 5.95
N LEU A 53 -37.42 -20.56 6.31
CA LEU A 53 -36.10 -20.35 6.90
C LEU A 53 -35.15 -19.63 5.95
N LYS A 54 -35.21 -19.90 4.63
CA LYS A 54 -34.43 -19.17 3.62
C LYS A 54 -34.84 -17.70 3.53
N ALA A 55 -36.13 -17.39 3.65
CA ALA A 55 -36.61 -16.02 3.66
C ALA A 55 -36.13 -15.26 4.91
N GLU A 56 -36.24 -15.87 6.10
CA GLU A 56 -35.75 -15.30 7.36
C GLU A 56 -34.23 -15.06 7.33
N LEU A 57 -33.46 -16.01 6.78
CA LEU A 57 -32.01 -15.86 6.62
C LEU A 57 -31.63 -14.68 5.73
N ARG A 58 -32.37 -14.46 4.63
CA ARG A 58 -32.15 -13.31 3.75
C ARG A 58 -32.41 -11.99 4.48
N VAL A 59 -33.51 -11.89 5.22
CA VAL A 59 -33.84 -10.69 6.02
C VAL A 59 -32.77 -10.42 7.09
N ALA A 60 -32.31 -11.46 7.80
CA ALA A 60 -31.26 -11.33 8.78
C ALA A 60 -29.93 -10.85 8.15
N GLN A 61 -29.60 -11.35 6.96
CA GLN A 61 -28.40 -10.95 6.25
C GLN A 61 -28.45 -9.49 5.78
N ASP A 62 -29.63 -9.02 5.33
CA ASP A 62 -29.84 -7.62 4.98
C ASP A 62 -29.71 -6.69 6.19
N GLN A 63 -30.18 -7.12 7.36
CA GLN A 63 -29.99 -6.39 8.62
C GLN A 63 -28.50 -6.31 9.00
N VAL A 64 -27.75 -7.41 8.90
CA VAL A 64 -26.30 -7.40 9.16
C VAL A 64 -25.58 -6.44 8.22
N ASN A 65 -25.93 -6.45 6.94
CA ASN A 65 -25.36 -5.52 5.96
C ASN A 65 -25.69 -4.06 6.30
N LEU A 66 -26.90 -3.77 6.78
CA LEU A 66 -27.27 -2.43 7.24
C LEU A 66 -26.44 -2.01 8.46
N TYR A 67 -26.26 -2.87 9.45
CA TYR A 67 -25.45 -2.58 10.63
C TYR A 67 -23.97 -2.38 10.29
N LYS A 68 -23.41 -3.15 9.35
CA LYS A 68 -22.05 -2.93 8.84
C LYS A 68 -21.89 -1.53 8.24
N ARG A 69 -22.84 -1.08 7.40
CA ARG A 69 -22.80 0.28 6.85
C ARG A 69 -22.86 1.36 7.94
N LYS A 70 -23.70 1.17 8.96
CA LYS A 70 -23.76 2.10 10.11
C LYS A 70 -22.45 2.13 10.89
N LEU A 71 -21.78 0.98 11.04
CA LEU A 71 -20.50 0.89 11.75
C LEU A 71 -19.39 1.62 11.00
N ASN A 72 -19.34 1.53 9.67
CA ASN A 72 -18.38 2.29 8.87
C ASN A 72 -18.54 3.81 9.04
N VAL A 73 -19.78 4.31 9.12
CA VAL A 73 -20.05 5.73 9.38
C VAL A 73 -19.56 6.15 10.77
N LEU A 74 -19.67 5.29 11.79
CA LEU A 74 -19.13 5.57 13.12
C LEU A 74 -17.60 5.61 13.11
N ASP A 75 -16.95 4.73 12.35
CA ASP A 75 -15.49 4.73 12.18
C ASP A 75 -14.98 6.04 11.54
N ASP A 76 -15.71 6.58 10.55
CA ASP A 76 -15.41 7.89 9.96
C ASP A 76 -15.53 9.04 10.98
N TYR A 77 -16.56 9.01 11.83
CA TYR A 77 -16.68 9.97 12.93
C TYR A 77 -15.57 9.82 13.96
N GLU A 78 -15.14 8.61 14.29
CA GLU A 78 -14.03 8.38 15.21
C GLU A 78 -12.71 8.95 14.65
N LYS A 79 -12.44 8.73 13.35
CA LYS A 79 -11.30 9.34 12.65
C LYS A 79 -11.36 10.86 12.70
N GLN A 80 -12.54 11.45 12.44
CA GLN A 80 -12.72 12.89 12.51
C GLN A 80 -12.47 13.44 13.93
N VAL A 81 -12.95 12.75 14.97
CA VAL A 81 -12.69 13.12 16.37
C VAL A 81 -11.20 13.04 16.69
N ARG A 82 -10.49 12.03 16.17
CA ARG A 82 -9.04 11.88 16.35
C ARG A 82 -8.28 13.06 15.73
N ILE A 83 -8.60 13.40 14.47
CA ILE A 83 -8.01 14.55 13.76
C ILE A 83 -8.28 15.86 14.51
N LEU A 84 -9.52 16.09 14.94
CA LEU A 84 -9.87 17.30 15.68
C LEU A 84 -9.16 17.39 17.03
N ARG A 85 -8.97 16.26 17.72
CA ARG A 85 -8.18 16.22 18.96
C ARG A 85 -6.71 16.58 18.71
N ASP A 86 -6.13 16.04 17.65
CA ASP A 86 -4.75 16.34 17.28
C ASP A 86 -4.59 17.82 16.93
N GLU A 87 -5.53 18.41 16.19
CA GLU A 87 -5.56 19.83 15.87
C GLU A 87 -5.70 20.71 17.13
N ILE A 88 -6.60 20.35 18.06
CA ILE A 88 -6.73 21.04 19.35
C ILE A 88 -5.42 20.96 20.14
N SER A 89 -4.76 19.80 20.14
CA SER A 89 -3.48 19.62 20.84
C SER A 89 -2.40 20.52 20.23
N PHE A 90 -2.34 20.59 18.90
CA PHE A 90 -1.40 21.45 18.18
C PHE A 90 -1.64 22.92 18.48
N LEU A 91 -2.88 23.40 18.30
CA LEU A 91 -3.27 24.78 18.60
C LEU A 91 -3.02 25.15 20.06
N THR A 92 -3.20 24.20 20.98
CA THR A 92 -2.90 24.41 22.40
C THR A 92 -1.39 24.60 22.62
N THR A 93 -0.53 23.81 21.99
CA THR A 93 0.93 24.00 22.08
C THR A 93 1.40 25.29 21.42
N GLU A 94 0.78 25.70 20.32
CA GLU A 94 1.11 26.97 19.66
C GLU A 94 0.71 28.16 20.56
N LYS A 95 -0.49 28.09 21.15
CA LYS A 95 -0.97 29.08 22.12
C LYS A 95 -0.02 29.22 23.31
N THR A 96 0.50 28.12 23.86
CA THR A 96 1.43 28.19 25.00
C THR A 96 2.77 28.81 24.60
N VAL A 97 3.31 28.49 23.42
CA VAL A 97 4.55 29.11 22.89
C VAL A 97 4.36 30.62 22.67
N LEU A 98 3.23 31.03 22.08
CA LEU A 98 2.93 32.45 21.89
C LEU A 98 2.75 33.18 23.21
N GLN A 99 2.11 32.53 24.20
CA GLN A 99 1.95 33.07 25.54
C GLN A 99 3.31 33.22 26.26
N GLU A 100 4.22 32.24 26.13
CA GLU A 100 5.57 32.32 26.69
C GLU A 100 6.39 33.46 26.07
N ARG A 101 6.29 33.66 24.75
CA ARG A 101 6.90 34.80 24.05
C ARG A 101 6.38 36.14 24.54
N LEU A 102 5.07 36.24 24.77
CA LEU A 102 4.45 37.47 25.29
C LEU A 102 4.95 37.78 26.70
N VAL A 103 5.06 36.77 27.57
CA VAL A 103 5.60 36.93 28.93
C VAL A 103 7.07 37.34 28.88
N ARG A 104 7.88 36.74 27.99
CA ARG A 104 9.30 37.07 27.82
C ARG A 104 9.53 38.49 27.25
N SER A 105 8.60 38.99 26.44
CA SER A 105 8.64 40.34 25.87
C SER A 105 8.22 41.46 26.83
N ARG A 106 7.67 41.12 28.01
CA ARG A 106 7.23 42.09 29.04
C ARG A 106 8.26 42.33 30.15
N SER A 107 9.47 41.81 30.03
CA SER A 107 10.57 42.14 30.95
C SER A 107 11.06 43.58 30.71
N PRO A 108 11.17 44.44 31.74
CA PRO A 108 11.64 45.81 31.59
C PRO A 108 13.15 45.81 31.31
N SER A 109 13.56 46.33 30.16
CA SER A 109 14.95 46.47 29.75
C SER A 109 15.65 47.62 30.49
N PRO A 110 16.92 47.47 30.92
CA PRO A 110 17.84 48.58 31.12
C PRO A 110 18.63 48.90 29.84
N LEU A 111 19.06 50.15 29.77
CA LEU A 111 19.68 50.90 28.66
C LEU A 111 20.98 50.28 28.06
N PRO A 112 21.38 50.69 26.83
CA PRO A 112 22.45 50.04 26.08
C PRO A 112 23.82 50.65 26.36
N HIS A 113 24.78 49.83 26.79
CA HIS A 113 26.20 50.15 26.72
C HIS A 113 26.88 49.34 25.60
N ARG A 114 27.60 50.06 24.76
CA ARG A 114 28.57 49.55 23.79
C ARG A 114 29.62 48.65 24.47
N SER A 115 29.80 47.44 23.96
CA SER A 115 31.12 46.81 23.88
C SER A 115 31.13 45.71 22.84
N SER A 116 32.27 45.66 22.14
CA SER A 116 32.66 44.70 21.13
C SER A 116 32.65 43.28 21.71
N SER A 117 31.88 42.38 21.09
CA SER A 117 32.05 40.93 21.27
C SER A 117 31.70 40.21 19.97
N VAL A 118 32.71 39.54 19.42
CA VAL A 118 32.61 38.56 18.33
C VAL A 118 31.44 37.62 18.61
N SER A 119 30.43 37.66 17.74
CA SER A 119 29.24 36.81 17.83
C SER A 119 29.48 35.53 17.04
N PRO A 120 29.35 34.33 17.65
CA PRO A 120 29.29 33.08 16.90
C PRO A 120 27.91 32.94 16.26
N VAL A 121 27.91 32.64 14.96
CA VAL A 121 26.81 32.05 14.17
C VAL A 121 25.52 32.89 14.12
N LYS A 122 25.34 33.60 13.00
CA LYS A 122 24.03 34.05 12.52
C LYS A 122 23.08 32.83 12.54
N GLY A 123 22.04 32.89 13.37
CA GLY A 123 20.83 32.10 13.11
C GLY A 123 20.21 32.66 11.84
N GLU A 124 20.46 31.99 10.72
CA GLU A 124 19.72 32.24 9.48
C GLU A 124 18.23 32.02 9.77
N SER A 125 17.43 33.04 9.50
CA SER A 125 15.98 32.92 9.64
C SER A 125 15.51 31.86 8.64
N PRO A 126 14.81 30.79 9.08
CA PRO A 126 14.46 29.70 8.19
C PRO A 126 13.66 30.22 7.00
N THR A 127 14.13 29.88 5.80
CA THR A 127 13.50 30.27 4.53
C THR A 127 12.07 29.74 4.47
N ARG A 128 11.14 30.43 3.80
CA ARG A 128 9.71 30.05 3.72
C ARG A 128 9.52 28.59 3.24
N GLY A 129 10.40 28.10 2.36
CA GLY A 129 10.45 26.69 1.94
C GLY A 129 10.71 25.69 3.07
N GLN A 130 11.49 26.06 4.09
CA GLN A 130 11.77 25.25 5.28
C GLN A 130 10.58 25.25 6.24
N LEU A 131 9.95 26.41 6.46
CA LEU A 131 8.79 26.56 7.35
C LEU A 131 7.56 25.76 6.88
N THR A 132 7.41 25.56 5.57
CA THR A 132 6.31 24.78 4.99
C THR A 132 6.65 23.31 4.76
N SER A 133 7.91 22.90 4.98
CA SER A 133 8.43 21.58 4.60
C SER A 133 7.63 20.41 5.21
N SER A 134 7.31 20.47 6.51
CA SER A 134 6.54 19.42 7.19
C SER A 134 5.11 19.26 6.62
N SER A 135 4.42 20.38 6.38
CA SER A 135 3.07 20.34 5.78
C SER A 135 3.07 19.81 4.35
N ARG A 136 4.09 20.16 3.54
CA ARG A 136 4.27 19.64 2.17
C ARG A 136 4.54 18.14 2.19
N HIS A 137 5.40 17.70 3.11
CA HIS A 137 5.74 16.29 3.30
C HIS A 137 4.48 15.46 3.59
N THR A 138 3.68 15.84 4.58
CA THR A 138 2.43 15.14 4.91
C THR A 138 1.44 15.13 3.75
N ARG A 139 1.28 16.27 3.04
CA ARG A 139 0.40 16.36 1.88
C ARG A 139 0.84 15.44 0.74
N LEU A 140 2.14 15.37 0.46
CA LEU A 140 2.68 14.52 -0.61
C LEU A 140 2.55 13.04 -0.28
N ILE A 141 2.73 12.65 0.98
CA ILE A 141 2.45 11.28 1.43
C ILE A 141 0.98 10.94 1.24
N SER A 142 0.06 11.82 1.65
CA SER A 142 -1.37 11.62 1.44
C SER A 142 -1.69 11.46 -0.04
N ARG A 143 -1.14 12.32 -0.91
CA ARG A 143 -1.35 12.22 -2.37
C ARG A 143 -0.81 10.92 -2.97
N PHE A 144 0.31 10.43 -2.49
CA PHE A 144 0.84 9.14 -2.92
C PHE A 144 -0.03 7.96 -2.44
N SER A 145 -0.62 8.07 -1.24
CA SER A 145 -1.64 7.12 -0.78
C SER A 145 -2.92 7.19 -1.62
N ASP A 146 -3.34 8.39 -2.02
CA ASP A 146 -4.49 8.58 -2.91
C ASP A 146 -4.21 7.93 -4.27
N LEU A 147 -2.99 8.09 -4.81
CA LEU A 147 -2.55 7.47 -6.06
C LEU A 147 -2.70 5.93 -6.01
N TYR A 148 -2.37 5.30 -4.88
CA TYR A 148 -2.56 3.85 -4.67
C TYR A 148 -4.02 3.44 -4.56
N THR A 149 -4.84 4.21 -3.84
CA THR A 149 -6.22 3.83 -3.51
C THR A 149 -7.22 4.18 -4.61
N THR A 150 -6.96 5.20 -5.43
CA THR A 150 -7.90 5.70 -6.44
C THR A 150 -7.39 5.48 -7.86
N GLU A 151 -6.39 6.26 -8.28
CA GLU A 151 -5.82 6.28 -9.63
C GLU A 151 -5.30 4.91 -10.10
N ARG A 152 -4.67 4.13 -9.19
CA ARG A 152 -4.25 2.74 -9.46
C ARG A 152 -5.45 1.84 -9.77
N LEU A 153 -6.54 1.93 -9.00
CA LEU A 153 -7.73 1.11 -9.20
C LEU A 153 -8.44 1.48 -10.51
N GLU A 154 -8.56 2.77 -10.82
CA GLU A 154 -9.13 3.24 -12.09
C GLU A 154 -8.32 2.73 -13.29
N SER A 155 -6.99 2.85 -13.21
CA SER A 155 -6.08 2.36 -14.25
C SER A 155 -6.12 0.85 -14.36
N GLN A 156 -6.20 0.13 -13.24
CA GLN A 156 -6.37 -1.31 -13.21
C GLN A 156 -7.67 -1.71 -13.92
N SER A 157 -8.80 -1.10 -13.58
CA SER A 157 -10.09 -1.36 -14.26
C SER A 157 -10.05 -1.06 -15.75
N LEU A 158 -9.32 -0.02 -16.16
CA LEU A 158 -9.14 0.33 -17.57
C LEU A 158 -8.33 -0.74 -18.31
N LEU A 159 -7.23 -1.21 -17.72
CA LEU A 159 -6.37 -2.25 -18.28
C LEU A 159 -7.04 -3.63 -18.32
N HIS A 160 -7.86 -3.96 -17.31
CA HIS A 160 -8.65 -5.21 -17.27
C HIS A 160 -9.65 -5.37 -18.41
N ARG A 161 -9.97 -4.29 -19.14
CA ARG A 161 -10.78 -4.38 -20.35
C ARG A 161 -10.03 -5.02 -21.53
N TYR A 162 -8.71 -5.06 -21.48
CA TYR A 162 -7.83 -5.50 -22.56
C TYR A 162 -6.90 -6.65 -22.16
N ILE A 163 -6.60 -6.80 -20.87
CA ILE A 163 -5.69 -7.82 -20.33
C ILE A 163 -6.43 -8.57 -19.21
N ASP A 164 -6.66 -9.86 -19.40
CA ASP A 164 -7.37 -10.71 -18.42
C ASP A 164 -6.48 -11.09 -17.21
N ASP A 165 -5.16 -11.13 -17.41
CA ASP A 165 -4.22 -11.49 -16.35
C ASP A 165 -3.99 -10.32 -15.37
N LEU A 166 -4.53 -10.48 -14.17
CA LEU A 166 -4.38 -9.52 -13.08
C LEU A 166 -2.91 -9.28 -12.69
N GLU A 167 -2.06 -10.30 -12.76
CA GLU A 167 -0.65 -10.17 -12.37
C GLU A 167 0.12 -9.28 -13.36
N THR A 168 -0.10 -9.47 -14.66
CA THR A 168 0.44 -8.60 -15.71
C THR A 168 -0.04 -7.16 -15.57
N VAL A 169 -1.34 -6.95 -15.28
CA VAL A 169 -1.88 -5.59 -15.04
C VAL A 169 -1.21 -4.92 -13.84
N GLN A 170 -1.05 -5.63 -12.73
CA GLN A 170 -0.36 -5.11 -11.54
C GLN A 170 1.12 -4.80 -11.83
N ARG A 171 1.79 -5.65 -12.60
CA ARG A 171 3.17 -5.43 -13.05
C ARG A 171 3.34 -4.18 -13.90
N ILE A 172 2.43 -3.97 -14.86
CA ILE A 172 2.40 -2.76 -15.69
C ILE A 172 2.30 -1.50 -14.82
N LEU A 173 1.35 -1.47 -13.89
CA LEU A 173 1.13 -0.31 -13.03
C LEU A 173 2.31 -0.06 -12.08
N PHE A 174 2.90 -1.13 -11.54
CA PHE A 174 4.08 -1.03 -10.70
C PHE A 174 5.27 -0.42 -11.47
N ILE A 175 5.56 -0.94 -12.67
CA ILE A 175 6.65 -0.45 -13.51
C ILE A 175 6.39 1.01 -13.92
N ALA A 176 5.15 1.35 -14.27
CA ALA A 176 4.77 2.73 -14.58
C ALA A 176 5.11 3.69 -13.43
N VAL A 177 4.83 3.33 -12.17
CA VAL A 177 5.17 4.16 -11.00
C VAL A 177 6.68 4.24 -10.81
N VAL A 178 7.39 3.12 -10.88
CA VAL A 178 8.85 3.07 -10.71
C VAL A 178 9.55 3.95 -11.76
N GLU A 179 9.19 3.80 -13.03
CA GLU A 179 9.76 4.59 -14.11
C GLU A 179 9.34 6.06 -14.04
N SER A 180 8.11 6.36 -13.58
CA SER A 180 7.68 7.74 -13.34
C SER A 180 8.54 8.45 -12.30
N PHE A 181 8.92 7.75 -11.22
CA PHE A 181 9.81 8.29 -10.20
C PHE A 181 11.23 8.50 -10.71
N GLN A 182 11.75 7.56 -11.51
CA GLN A 182 13.06 7.70 -12.15
C GLN A 182 13.10 8.89 -13.14
N ALA A 183 12.10 9.00 -14.02
CA ALA A 183 12.00 10.09 -14.98
C ALA A 183 11.85 11.46 -14.28
N ALA A 184 11.00 11.55 -13.26
CA ALA A 184 10.83 12.77 -12.47
C ALA A 184 12.11 13.18 -11.72
N LYS A 185 12.87 12.21 -11.21
CA LYS A 185 14.16 12.44 -10.55
C LYS A 185 15.19 13.02 -11.52
N LEU A 186 15.32 12.45 -12.71
CA LEU A 186 16.18 12.99 -13.76
C LEU A 186 15.76 14.41 -14.18
N ALA A 187 14.46 14.64 -14.38
CA ALA A 187 13.92 15.95 -14.71
C ALA A 187 14.18 16.99 -13.60
N TYR A 188 14.06 16.59 -12.33
CA TYR A 188 14.39 17.45 -11.19
C TYR A 188 15.87 17.81 -11.15
N HIS A 189 16.77 16.86 -11.37
CA HIS A 189 18.20 17.15 -11.43
C HIS A 189 18.57 18.11 -12.56
N GLN A 190 17.97 17.95 -13.73
CA GLN A 190 18.13 18.87 -14.86
C GLN A 190 17.55 20.26 -14.55
N PHE A 191 16.37 20.32 -13.93
CA PHE A 191 15.75 21.58 -13.51
C PHE A 191 16.60 22.31 -12.46
N LYS A 192 17.01 21.61 -11.40
CA LYS A 192 17.88 22.16 -10.35
C LYS A 192 19.20 22.70 -10.92
N THR A 193 19.80 21.98 -11.86
CA THR A 193 21.04 22.43 -12.54
C THR A 193 20.80 23.70 -13.36
N ARG A 194 19.69 23.78 -14.11
CA ARG A 194 19.31 24.99 -14.86
C ARG A 194 19.10 26.19 -13.95
N VAL A 195 18.31 26.04 -12.87
CA VAL A 195 18.06 27.13 -11.92
C VAL A 195 19.37 27.56 -11.24
N ARG A 196 20.24 26.61 -10.85
CA ARG A 196 21.56 26.93 -10.29
C ARG A 196 22.36 27.81 -11.25
N ASN A 197 22.46 27.44 -12.52
CA ASN A 197 23.22 28.22 -13.49
C ASN A 197 22.63 29.64 -13.68
N THR A 198 21.30 29.79 -13.65
CA THR A 198 20.64 31.10 -13.73
C THR A 198 20.90 31.95 -12.49
N LEU A 199 20.81 31.37 -11.28
CA LEU A 199 21.01 32.10 -10.03
C LEU A 199 22.49 32.35 -9.71
N SER A 200 23.41 31.50 -10.13
CA SER A 200 24.86 31.70 -10.02
C SER A 200 25.38 32.91 -10.82
N SER A 201 24.61 33.41 -11.78
CA SER A 201 24.89 34.68 -12.47
C SER A 201 24.56 35.91 -11.61
N THR A 202 23.94 35.73 -10.43
CA THR A 202 23.53 36.79 -9.51
C THR A 202 24.52 36.86 -8.34
N PRO A 203 24.99 38.05 -7.92
CA PRO A 203 26.00 38.19 -6.86
C PRO A 203 25.40 37.92 -5.46
N ILE A 204 25.20 36.65 -5.12
CA ILE A 204 24.63 36.17 -3.85
C ILE A 204 25.56 35.09 -3.28
N GLY A 205 25.83 35.11 -1.97
CA GLY A 205 26.76 34.18 -1.31
C GLY A 205 26.33 32.71 -1.37
N PRO A 206 27.27 31.76 -1.21
CA PRO A 206 27.06 30.33 -1.52
C PRO A 206 26.02 29.62 -0.64
N GLU A 207 25.96 29.92 0.66
CA GLU A 207 24.97 29.33 1.58
C GLU A 207 23.55 29.87 1.29
N SER A 208 23.43 31.17 0.97
CA SER A 208 22.15 31.75 0.54
C SER A 208 21.72 31.31 -0.86
N LEU A 209 22.65 30.83 -1.70
CA LEU A 209 22.34 30.39 -3.05
C LEU A 209 21.57 29.07 -3.03
N GLU A 210 21.99 28.07 -2.24
CA GLU A 210 21.25 26.80 -2.15
C GLU A 210 19.87 26.98 -1.50
N ASP A 211 19.75 27.85 -0.49
CA ASP A 211 18.45 28.20 0.10
C ASP A 211 17.53 28.95 -0.88
N ALA A 212 18.07 29.91 -1.64
CA ALA A 212 17.33 30.61 -2.69
C ALA A 212 16.95 29.68 -3.84
N LEU A 213 17.80 28.71 -4.18
CA LEU A 213 17.53 27.68 -5.17
C LEU A 213 16.33 26.82 -4.77
N VAL A 214 16.33 26.34 -3.52
CA VAL A 214 15.23 25.52 -3.00
C VAL A 214 13.93 26.33 -2.95
N ASP A 215 13.95 27.57 -2.47
CA ASP A 215 12.75 28.42 -2.43
C ASP A 215 12.23 28.73 -3.84
N TYR A 216 13.12 29.02 -4.79
CA TYR A 216 12.75 29.23 -6.19
C TYR A 216 12.09 27.98 -6.79
N ILE A 217 12.66 26.80 -6.58
CA ILE A 217 12.12 25.55 -7.12
C ILE A 217 10.75 25.23 -6.51
N VAL A 218 10.60 25.38 -5.19
CA VAL A 218 9.33 25.11 -4.49
C VAL A 218 8.22 26.08 -4.94
N ARG A 219 8.57 27.32 -5.27
CA ARG A 219 7.62 28.33 -5.79
C ARG A 219 7.22 28.10 -7.25
N ASN A 220 8.07 27.44 -8.03
CA ASN A 220 7.90 27.26 -9.48
C ASN A 220 7.76 25.77 -9.86
N LEU A 221 7.04 24.99 -9.06
CA LEU A 221 6.76 23.58 -9.33
C LEU A 221 5.93 23.38 -10.62
N ASP A 222 5.15 24.38 -11.00
CA ASP A 222 4.33 24.45 -12.21
C ASP A 222 5.15 24.52 -13.51
N LEU A 223 6.41 24.96 -13.45
CA LEU A 223 7.34 24.93 -14.59
C LEU A 223 7.78 23.52 -14.97
N TYR A 224 7.41 22.50 -14.20
CA TYR A 224 7.67 21.11 -14.54
C TYR A 224 6.82 20.68 -15.75
N ILE A 225 7.50 20.45 -16.88
CA ILE A 225 6.87 19.97 -18.11
C ILE A 225 6.64 18.45 -18.01
N VAL A 226 5.54 18.08 -17.35
CA VAL A 226 5.15 16.68 -17.11
C VAL A 226 5.03 15.87 -18.42
N LEU A 227 4.64 16.52 -19.52
CA LEU A 227 4.41 15.86 -20.80
C LEU A 227 5.66 15.13 -21.34
N ILE A 228 6.85 15.71 -21.17
CA ILE A 228 8.11 15.11 -21.63
C ILE A 228 8.38 13.84 -20.82
N SER A 229 8.30 13.93 -19.49
CA SER A 229 8.51 12.77 -18.61
C SER A 229 7.50 11.65 -18.86
N VAL A 230 6.24 11.96 -19.14
CA VAL A 230 5.23 10.95 -19.49
C VAL A 230 5.62 10.20 -20.76
N ASN A 231 6.08 10.90 -21.79
CA ASN A 231 6.53 10.28 -23.03
C ASN A 231 7.79 9.43 -22.82
N ASP A 232 8.75 9.90 -22.02
CA ASP A 232 9.94 9.14 -21.67
C ASP A 232 9.58 7.83 -20.96
N VAL A 233 8.65 7.87 -19.99
CA VAL A 233 8.15 6.68 -19.29
C VAL A 233 7.49 5.70 -20.26
N ILE A 234 6.58 6.17 -21.12
CA ILE A 234 5.91 5.32 -22.12
C ILE A 234 6.93 4.65 -23.04
N ASN A 235 7.95 5.37 -23.49
CA ASN A 235 9.01 4.83 -24.33
C ASN A 235 9.82 3.74 -23.60
N VAL A 236 10.16 3.95 -22.33
CA VAL A 236 10.87 2.95 -21.51
C VAL A 236 10.01 1.71 -21.28
N MET A 237 8.72 1.90 -20.99
CA MET A 237 7.77 0.80 -20.81
C MET A 237 7.60 -0.03 -22.10
N ASN A 238 7.60 0.61 -23.27
CA ASN A 238 7.56 -0.07 -24.58
C ASN A 238 8.79 -0.92 -24.88
N LEU A 239 9.94 -0.60 -24.27
CA LEU A 239 11.18 -1.37 -24.42
C LEU A 239 11.31 -2.50 -23.40
N TYR A 240 10.35 -2.63 -22.47
CA TYR A 240 10.47 -3.55 -21.35
C TYR A 240 10.20 -5.01 -21.77
N PRO A 241 11.20 -5.91 -21.73
CA PRO A 241 11.12 -7.24 -22.36
C PRO A 241 10.18 -8.24 -21.67
N HIS A 242 9.60 -7.88 -20.51
CA HIS A 242 8.75 -8.77 -19.70
C HIS A 242 7.28 -8.33 -19.61
N ILE A 243 6.90 -7.26 -20.30
CA ILE A 243 5.52 -6.79 -20.39
C ILE A 243 5.07 -6.95 -21.84
N SER A 244 4.26 -7.96 -22.12
CA SER A 244 3.59 -8.07 -23.42
C SER A 244 2.25 -7.36 -23.35
N PHE A 245 2.18 -6.16 -23.89
CA PHE A 245 0.89 -5.55 -24.22
C PHE A 245 0.33 -6.23 -25.48
N PRO A 246 -0.99 -6.44 -25.59
CA PRO A 246 -1.62 -6.77 -26.86
C PRO A 246 -1.24 -5.71 -27.91
N PRO A 247 -0.83 -6.09 -29.13
CA PRO A 247 -0.35 -5.14 -30.15
C PRO A 247 -1.39 -4.08 -30.57
N GLU A 248 -2.65 -4.26 -30.19
CA GLU A 248 -3.76 -3.35 -30.46
C GLU A 248 -3.85 -2.17 -29.48
N VAL A 249 -3.08 -2.19 -28.38
CA VAL A 249 -3.26 -1.26 -27.26
C VAL A 249 -1.92 -0.65 -26.82
N ASP A 250 -1.88 0.67 -26.67
CA ASP A 250 -0.69 1.43 -26.27
C ASP A 250 -0.77 1.88 -24.79
N PHE A 251 0.38 1.99 -24.12
CA PHE A 251 0.50 2.51 -22.74
C PHE A 251 0.04 3.97 -22.60
N VAL A 252 -0.20 4.67 -23.72
CA VAL A 252 -0.90 5.97 -23.74
C VAL A 252 -2.23 5.91 -22.98
N LEU A 253 -2.89 4.74 -22.92
CA LEU A 253 -4.12 4.54 -22.15
C LEU A 253 -3.98 4.87 -20.66
N ILE A 254 -2.81 4.66 -20.06
CA ILE A 254 -2.54 4.97 -18.65
C ILE A 254 -1.77 6.28 -18.48
N SER A 255 -1.74 7.14 -19.50
CA SER A 255 -1.02 8.42 -19.47
C SER A 255 -1.53 9.39 -18.40
N SER A 256 -2.81 9.32 -18.00
CA SER A 256 -3.35 10.09 -16.86
C SER A 256 -2.68 9.68 -15.55
N PHE A 257 -2.57 8.37 -15.32
CA PHE A 257 -1.91 7.78 -14.16
C PHE A 257 -0.41 8.10 -14.11
N ILE A 258 0.30 7.89 -15.23
CA ILE A 258 1.73 8.23 -15.34
C ILE A 258 1.95 9.72 -15.08
N ARG A 259 1.09 10.59 -15.61
CA ARG A 259 1.17 12.04 -15.40
C ARG A 259 1.06 12.41 -13.93
N GLU A 260 0.13 11.81 -13.20
CA GLU A 260 -0.04 12.11 -11.77
C GLU A 260 1.11 11.53 -10.93
N ALA A 261 1.58 10.32 -11.27
CA ALA A 261 2.77 9.73 -10.67
C ALA A 261 4.02 10.62 -10.86
N CYS A 262 4.27 11.11 -12.08
CA CYS A 262 5.38 12.03 -12.37
C CYS A 262 5.29 13.34 -11.59
N ARG A 263 4.09 13.94 -11.45
CA ARG A 263 3.89 15.18 -10.67
C ARG A 263 4.21 14.98 -9.19
N ILE A 264 3.69 13.91 -8.61
CA ILE A 264 3.91 13.57 -7.19
C ILE A 264 5.41 13.30 -6.99
N ALA A 265 6.01 12.48 -7.84
CA ALA A 265 7.43 12.15 -7.76
C ALA A 265 8.33 13.39 -7.87
N PHE A 266 8.06 14.29 -8.82
CA PHE A 266 8.83 15.53 -8.97
C PHE A 266 8.73 16.41 -7.73
N ALA A 267 7.52 16.57 -7.19
CA ALA A 267 7.31 17.34 -5.97
C ALA A 267 8.00 16.71 -4.74
N MET A 268 8.03 15.38 -4.65
CA MET A 268 8.73 14.64 -3.60
C MET A 268 10.25 14.86 -3.59
N GLN A 269 10.86 15.11 -4.75
CA GLN A 269 12.29 15.45 -4.84
C GLN A 269 12.63 16.85 -4.31
N THR A 270 11.62 17.71 -4.10
CA THR A 270 11.79 19.06 -3.52
C THR A 270 11.71 19.09 -1.99
N LEU A 271 11.53 17.93 -1.36
CA LEU A 271 11.56 17.79 0.09
C LEU A 271 13.00 17.66 0.58
N ASP A 272 13.22 18.06 1.84
CA ASP A 272 14.49 17.86 2.53
C ASP A 272 14.22 17.11 3.85
N PRO A 273 14.60 15.83 3.98
CA PRO A 273 15.22 14.98 2.95
C PRO A 273 14.24 14.59 1.82
N PRO A 274 14.72 14.28 0.59
CA PRO A 274 13.85 13.89 -0.52
C PRO A 274 13.19 12.54 -0.22
N LEU A 275 11.95 12.38 -0.69
CA LEU A 275 11.24 11.09 -0.67
C LEU A 275 11.42 10.40 -2.01
N ASP A 276 11.78 9.12 -1.99
CA ASP A 276 11.95 8.30 -3.20
C ASP A 276 11.43 6.88 -2.96
N LEU A 277 11.30 6.09 -4.02
CA LEU A 277 10.89 4.69 -3.91
C LEU A 277 12.01 3.82 -3.33
N ALA A 278 11.62 2.79 -2.59
CA ALA A 278 12.52 1.73 -2.17
C ALA A 278 13.08 1.00 -3.40
N PHE A 279 14.31 0.50 -3.28
CA PHE A 279 14.86 -0.40 -4.29
C PHE A 279 14.00 -1.66 -4.35
N SER A 280 13.26 -1.79 -5.44
CA SER A 280 12.50 -2.99 -5.77
C SER A 280 13.13 -3.60 -7.00
N SER A 281 13.81 -4.73 -6.82
CA SER A 281 14.22 -5.58 -7.94
C SER A 281 13.02 -6.35 -8.46
N ASP A 282 12.95 -6.54 -9.77
CA ASP A 282 11.95 -7.38 -10.42
C ASP A 282 12.02 -8.82 -9.86
N GLY A 283 10.97 -9.20 -9.12
CA GLY A 283 10.59 -10.60 -8.89
C GLY A 283 11.65 -11.61 -8.43
N GLU A 284 12.59 -11.29 -7.51
CA GLU A 284 13.26 -12.38 -6.78
C GLU A 284 12.27 -12.99 -5.77
N LEU A 285 11.81 -14.22 -6.06
CA LEU A 285 11.03 -15.02 -5.12
C LEU A 285 11.73 -15.07 -3.76
N TYR A 286 10.97 -14.84 -2.69
CA TYR A 286 11.45 -15.04 -1.33
C TYR A 286 12.02 -16.46 -1.21
N SER A 287 13.34 -16.57 -1.09
CA SER A 287 14.04 -17.84 -0.91
C SER A 287 14.32 -18.03 0.58
N ASP A 288 13.59 -18.96 1.20
CA ASP A 288 13.71 -19.28 2.63
C ASP A 288 15.15 -19.70 3.00
N VAL A 289 15.90 -20.28 2.05
CA VAL A 289 17.31 -20.70 2.24
C VAL A 289 18.28 -19.50 2.21
N LYS A 290 17.98 -18.44 1.44
CA LYS A 290 18.80 -17.22 1.33
C LYS A 290 18.58 -16.28 2.53
N TYR A 291 17.42 -16.35 3.18
CA TYR A 291 16.98 -15.41 4.22
C TYR A 291 16.86 -16.00 5.64
N ARG A 292 16.90 -17.32 5.84
CA ARG A 292 16.94 -17.92 7.19
C ARG A 292 18.34 -17.86 7.80
N HIS A 293 18.51 -16.89 8.69
CA HIS A 293 19.30 -16.96 9.93
C HIS A 293 20.77 -17.44 9.84
N SER A 294 21.62 -16.58 9.27
CA SER A 294 23.00 -16.40 9.79
C SER A 294 23.15 -14.94 10.17
N PHE A 295 23.82 -14.65 11.29
CA PHE A 295 24.05 -13.30 11.83
C PHE A 295 24.85 -12.37 10.88
N ASP A 296 25.32 -12.91 9.75
CA ASP A 296 26.15 -12.28 8.73
C ASP A 296 25.44 -12.18 7.36
N SER A 297 24.11 -12.25 7.33
CA SER A 297 23.38 -12.03 6.07
C SER A 297 23.44 -10.55 5.68
N GLU A 298 24.26 -10.23 4.68
CA GLU A 298 24.44 -8.89 4.10
C GLU A 298 23.17 -8.36 3.40
N PHE A 299 22.11 -9.17 3.31
CA PHE A 299 20.86 -8.84 2.64
C PHE A 299 19.87 -8.19 3.60
N THR A 300 19.81 -6.87 3.60
CA THR A 300 18.69 -6.12 4.18
C THR A 300 17.43 -6.49 3.41
N ALA A 301 16.51 -7.21 4.05
CA ALA A 301 15.22 -7.56 3.47
C ALA A 301 14.33 -6.32 3.38
N PRO A 302 14.02 -5.86 2.15
CA PRO A 302 12.64 -5.58 1.83
C PRO A 302 12.31 -6.15 0.44
N LEU A 303 12.37 -7.48 0.28
CA LEU A 303 11.78 -8.13 -0.89
C LEU A 303 10.32 -8.43 -0.57
N VAL A 304 9.45 -7.45 -0.84
CA VAL A 304 8.00 -7.68 -0.86
C VAL A 304 7.70 -8.48 -2.13
N ALA A 305 7.09 -9.65 -1.96
CA ALA A 305 6.65 -10.45 -3.08
C ALA A 305 5.52 -9.74 -3.84
N TYR A 306 5.59 -9.82 -5.18
CA TYR A 306 4.60 -9.32 -6.15
C TYR A 306 4.51 -7.80 -6.30
N HIS A 307 4.06 -7.38 -7.50
CA HIS A 307 3.90 -6.00 -7.97
C HIS A 307 2.76 -5.25 -7.24
N VAL A 308 2.81 -5.18 -5.90
CA VAL A 308 1.71 -4.68 -5.07
C VAL A 308 1.67 -3.14 -5.07
N TRP A 309 2.76 -2.49 -4.65
CA TRP A 309 2.99 -1.04 -4.70
C TRP A 309 4.41 -0.71 -4.18
N PRO A 310 5.17 0.21 -4.77
CA PRO A 310 6.50 0.54 -4.27
C PRO A 310 6.43 1.37 -2.96
N ALA A 311 7.29 1.04 -2.00
CA ALA A 311 7.36 1.71 -0.70
C ALA A 311 8.16 3.02 -0.78
N LEU A 312 7.81 4.03 0.03
CA LEU A 312 8.58 5.28 0.12
C LEU A 312 9.71 5.17 1.14
N LEU A 313 10.88 5.71 0.81
CA LEU A 313 12.04 5.86 1.68
C LEU A 313 12.49 7.32 1.75
N CYS A 314 12.86 7.76 2.96
CA CYS A 314 13.50 9.06 3.14
C CYS A 314 14.99 9.00 2.74
N GLY A 315 15.42 10.01 1.99
CA GLY A 315 16.73 10.18 1.35
C GLY A 315 17.99 10.01 2.21
N ALA A 316 17.90 9.95 3.53
CA ALA A 316 19.05 9.87 4.43
C ALA A 316 19.84 8.55 4.29
N LEU A 317 19.20 7.47 3.84
CA LEU A 317 19.84 6.15 3.69
C LEU A 317 20.65 6.00 2.39
N TRP A 318 20.43 6.89 1.41
CA TRP A 318 21.04 6.78 0.07
C TRP A 318 22.53 7.14 0.06
N ARG A 319 23.01 7.95 1.01
CA ARG A 319 24.42 8.39 1.04
C ARG A 319 25.40 7.34 1.57
N SER A 320 24.93 6.26 2.20
CA SER A 320 25.82 5.28 2.84
C SER A 320 26.04 3.99 2.06
N ARG A 321 25.37 3.77 0.92
CA ARG A 321 25.44 2.47 0.20
C ARG A 321 26.11 2.51 -1.18
N SER A 322 26.68 3.64 -1.58
CA SER A 322 27.40 3.76 -2.86
C SER A 322 28.92 3.69 -2.65
N ARG A 323 29.44 2.49 -2.35
CA ARG A 323 30.81 2.00 -2.63
C ARG A 323 31.10 0.73 -1.80
N SER A 324 30.64 -0.42 -2.26
CA SER A 324 31.33 -1.70 -2.03
C SER A 324 30.65 -2.80 -2.85
N SER A 325 31.03 -2.91 -4.11
CA SER A 325 30.89 -4.15 -4.88
C SER A 325 32.26 -4.83 -4.88
N SER A 326 32.24 -6.10 -4.48
CA SER A 326 33.24 -7.10 -4.07
C SER A 326 34.33 -7.45 -5.12
N PRO A 327 35.06 -8.59 -5.03
CA PRO A 327 35.96 -9.13 -3.99
C PRO A 327 37.36 -9.48 -4.57
N VAL A 328 38.45 -9.45 -3.79
CA VAL A 328 39.65 -10.25 -4.13
C VAL A 328 40.22 -10.91 -2.87
N CYS A 329 40.01 -12.21 -2.83
CA CYS A 329 40.75 -13.16 -2.02
C CYS A 329 42.23 -13.11 -2.41
N SER A 330 43.11 -12.76 -1.46
CA SER A 330 44.52 -13.14 -1.55
C SER A 330 44.94 -13.78 -0.23
N ARG A 331 45.16 -15.10 -0.32
CA ARG A 331 45.76 -15.92 0.73
C ARG A 331 47.27 -15.64 0.83
N SER A 332 47.77 -15.91 2.03
CA SER A 332 49.12 -16.38 2.41
C SER A 332 50.07 -15.35 3.04
N GLY A 333 50.56 -15.70 4.23
CA GLY A 333 51.74 -15.10 4.86
C GLY A 333 51.64 -14.85 6.38
N SER A 334 51.49 -15.90 7.20
CA SER A 334 51.94 -15.91 8.62
C SER A 334 53.46 -15.54 8.70
N PRO A 335 54.08 -15.10 9.84
CA PRO A 335 53.83 -15.62 11.19
C PRO A 335 54.12 -14.75 12.46
N CYS A 336 53.43 -15.12 13.54
CA CYS A 336 53.94 -15.35 14.92
C CYS A 336 54.17 -14.22 15.97
N ARG A 337 53.78 -14.61 17.21
CA ARG A 337 54.17 -14.20 18.59
C ARG A 337 53.42 -12.99 19.16
N THR A 338 52.91 -12.94 20.40
CA THR A 338 52.97 -13.79 21.62
C THR A 338 51.90 -13.28 22.60
N PHE A 339 51.31 -14.19 23.40
CA PHE A 339 50.69 -14.10 24.75
C PHE A 339 50.44 -12.70 25.40
N VAL A 340 49.32 -12.43 26.10
CA VAL A 340 48.98 -12.91 27.46
C VAL A 340 47.49 -12.60 27.80
N SER A 341 46.76 -13.62 28.31
CA SER A 341 45.89 -13.69 29.53
C SER A 341 45.38 -12.37 30.17
N SER A 342 44.22 -12.18 30.81
CA SER A 342 43.06 -12.96 31.28
C SER A 342 42.14 -11.95 32.00
N HIS A 343 40.81 -12.05 31.86
CA HIS A 343 39.85 -12.19 32.97
C HIS A 343 38.40 -11.95 32.53
N SER A 344 37.56 -12.87 33.00
CA SER A 344 36.11 -12.95 32.92
C SER A 344 35.41 -11.93 33.83
N GLN A 345 34.33 -11.30 33.35
CA GLN A 345 33.12 -10.99 34.13
C GLN A 345 31.98 -10.47 33.22
N SER A 346 30.84 -11.15 33.29
CA SER A 346 29.49 -10.64 32.92
C SER A 346 28.75 -10.27 34.23
N PRO A 347 27.55 -9.66 34.26
CA PRO A 347 26.79 -8.84 33.30
C PRO A 347 26.26 -7.50 33.91
N CYS A 348 25.50 -6.72 33.11
CA CYS A 348 24.35 -5.84 33.47
C CYS A 348 24.44 -4.29 33.29
N VAL A 349 23.71 -3.82 32.26
CA VAL A 349 22.63 -2.79 32.25
C VAL A 349 22.92 -1.27 32.31
N ARG A 350 22.22 -0.54 31.39
CA ARG A 350 22.01 0.91 31.16
C ARG A 350 23.12 1.64 30.37
N GLY A 351 22.84 2.38 29.30
CA GLY A 351 21.57 2.79 28.68
C GLY A 351 21.85 3.61 27.41
N HIS A 352 20.77 4.02 26.73
CA HIS A 352 20.72 4.86 25.53
C HIS A 352 21.09 4.20 24.19
N LEU A 353 20.15 3.44 23.65
CA LEU A 353 20.02 3.28 22.20
C LEU A 353 19.03 4.31 21.67
N ASN A 354 19.57 5.26 20.92
CA ASN A 354 18.86 6.18 20.06
C ASN A 354 18.13 5.36 19.00
N VAL A 355 16.79 5.42 19.01
CA VAL A 355 15.95 4.78 18.00
C VAL A 355 16.06 5.59 16.71
N SER A 356 16.91 5.14 15.80
CA SER A 356 16.90 5.59 14.42
C SER A 356 15.56 5.20 13.79
N ARG A 357 14.69 6.19 13.62
CA ARG A 357 13.40 6.10 12.92
C ARG A 357 13.62 5.60 11.49
N LEU A 358 13.38 4.32 11.28
CA LEU A 358 13.00 3.80 9.98
C LEU A 358 11.53 4.22 9.76
N CYS A 359 11.28 5.16 8.85
CA CYS A 359 9.92 5.41 8.36
C CYS A 359 9.55 4.28 7.38
N PHE A 360 9.27 3.09 7.91
CA PHE A 360 8.44 2.11 7.20
C PHE A 360 7.00 2.60 7.31
N VAL A 361 6.53 3.37 6.32
CA VAL A 361 5.09 3.61 6.18
C VAL A 361 4.52 2.43 5.39
N SER A 362 4.42 1.29 6.07
CA SER A 362 3.52 0.21 5.67
C SER A 362 2.21 0.43 6.41
N TYR A 363 1.28 1.18 5.82
CA TYR A 363 -0.12 1.11 6.22
C TYR A 363 -0.81 0.18 5.23
N VAL A 364 -0.92 -1.09 5.65
CA VAL A 364 -1.87 -2.06 5.12
C VAL A 364 -2.74 -2.47 6.30
N GLU A 365 -3.94 -1.91 6.36
CA GLU A 365 -5.11 -2.54 6.98
C GLU A 365 -6.24 -2.55 5.94
#